data_AF-A0A9P5G543-F1
#
_entry.id   AF-A0A9P5G543-F1
#
_cell.length_a   1.000
_cell.length_b   1.000
_cell.length_c   1.000
_cell.angle_alpha   90.00
_cell.angle_beta   90.00
_cell.angle_gamma   90.00
#
_symmetry.space_group_name_H-M   'P 1'
#
loop_
_entity.id
_entity.type
_entity.pdbx_description
1 polymer ?
#
loop_
_entity_poly.entity_id
_entity_poly.type
_entity_poly.pdbx_seq_one_letter_code
_entity_poly.pdbx_strand_id
1 'polypeptide(L)'
;MILSGLHRITGVALGGAFYLYALSYVALPALGYTVDAASMAAAFGSLPLAFKIAIKTIAAAPFSLHFWNGFRHLLWDSTRELTVKGVWRTGYVVLGLSAVSTLALAIAF
;
A
#
# COMPACT_ATOMS: atom_id res chain seq x y z
N MET A 1 -14.59 -13.66 1.03
CA MET A 1 -14.32 -13.02 2.34
C MET A 1 -12.88 -12.53 2.51
N ILE A 2 -11.86 -13.33 2.16
CA ILE A 2 -10.43 -12.98 2.36
C ILE A 2 -10.05 -11.60 1.77
N LEU A 3 -10.31 -11.36 0.48
CA LEU A 3 -9.95 -10.08 -0.16
C LEU A 3 -10.62 -8.85 0.47
N SER A 4 -11.84 -8.99 1.00
CA SER A 4 -12.52 -7.89 1.72
C SER A 4 -11.83 -7.61 3.07
N GLY A 5 -11.46 -8.65 3.82
CA GLY A 5 -10.69 -8.49 5.05
C GLY A 5 -9.33 -7.84 4.79
N LEU A 6 -8.61 -8.30 3.76
CA LEU A 6 -7.33 -7.71 3.36
C LEU A 6 -7.47 -6.26 2.91
N HIS A 7 -8.55 -5.88 2.22
CA HIS A 7 -8.81 -4.49 1.84
C HIS A 7 -8.92 -3.57 3.06
N ARG A 8 -9.57 -4.02 4.14
CA ARG A 8 -9.66 -3.27 5.40
C ARG A 8 -8.31 -3.18 6.10
N ILE A 9 -7.62 -4.32 6.25
CA ILE A 9 -6.30 -4.38 6.92
C ILE A 9 -5.30 -3.47 6.20
N THR A 10 -5.22 -3.56 4.87
CA THR A 10 -4.35 -2.70 4.06
C THR A 10 -4.75 -1.24 4.14
N GLY A 11 -6.05 -0.92 4.16
CA GLY A 11 -6.53 0.45 4.34
C GLY A 11 -6.12 1.06 5.69
N VAL A 12 -6.27 0.29 6.78
CA VAL A 12 -5.82 0.71 8.11
C VAL A 12 -4.31 0.86 8.17
N ALA A 13 -3.55 -0.07 7.60
CA ALA A 13 -2.10 0.00 7.58
C ALA A 13 -1.59 1.23 6.82
N LEU A 14 -2.14 1.49 5.63
CA LEU A 14 -1.77 2.64 4.79
C LEU A 14 -2.17 3.97 5.45
N GLY A 15 -3.42 4.08 5.90
CA GLY A 15 -3.90 5.28 6.59
C GLY A 15 -3.14 5.52 7.89
N GLY A 16 -2.92 4.48 8.69
CA GLY A 16 -2.16 4.54 9.93
C GLY A 16 -0.72 5.00 9.71
N ALA A 17 -0.02 4.42 8.72
CA ALA A 17 1.33 4.86 8.37
C ALA A 17 1.37 6.31 7.90
N PHE A 18 0.40 6.73 7.07
CA PHE A 18 0.27 8.13 6.63
C PHE A 18 0.07 9.09 7.80
N TYR A 19 -0.88 8.78 8.71
CA TYR A 19 -1.14 9.63 9.87
C TYR A 19 0.02 9.66 10.86
N LEU A 20 0.67 8.52 11.12
CA LEU A 20 1.86 8.48 11.98
C LEU A 20 2.99 9.34 11.41
N TYR A 21 3.21 9.27 10.09
CA TYR A 21 4.20 10.10 9.43
C TYR A 21 3.84 11.59 9.49
N ALA A 22 2.59 11.96 9.19
CA ALA A 22 2.13 13.34 9.27
C ALA A 22 2.24 13.91 10.69
N LEU A 23 1.86 13.13 11.71
CA LEU A 23 1.97 13.53 13.11
C LEU A 23 3.42 13.65 13.58
N SER A 24 4.35 12.89 12.99
CA SER A 24 5.77 12.95 13.34
C SER A 24 6.36 14.36 13.13
N TYR A 25 5.90 15.11 12.13
CA TYR A 25 6.30 16.50 11.89
C TYR A 25 5.95 17.46 13.02
N VAL A 26 4.93 17.14 13.82
CA VAL A 26 4.45 17.99 14.92
C VAL A 26 4.96 17.46 16.27
N ALA A 27 4.91 16.14 16.48
CA ALA A 27 5.22 15.54 17.76
C ALA A 27 6.73 15.45 18.03
N LEU A 28 7.55 15.13 17.03
CA LEU A 28 8.97 14.90 17.22
C LEU A 28 9.79 16.16 17.54
N PRO A 29 9.48 17.35 16.97
CA PRO A 29 10.14 18.58 17.37
C PRO A 29 10.00 18.91 18.85
N ALA A 30 8.86 18.58 19.47
CA ALA A 30 8.66 18.76 20.92
C ALA A 30 9.58 17.86 21.77
N LEU A 31 10.14 16.81 21.18
CA LEU A 31 11.10 15.90 21.80
C LEU A 31 12.55 16.18 21.37
N GLY A 32 12.80 17.27 20.63
CA GLY A 32 14.11 17.65 20.12
C GLY A 32 14.56 16.91 18.85
N TYR A 33 13.66 16.15 18.21
CA TYR A 33 13.95 15.43 16.96
C TYR A 33 13.33 16.15 15.76
N THR A 34 14.00 16.11 14.61
CA THR A 34 13.47 16.63 13.35
C THR A 34 13.26 15.50 12.35
N VAL A 35 12.17 15.59 11.59
CA VAL A 35 11.90 14.69 10.46
C VAL A 35 11.76 15.56 9.22
N ASP A 36 12.67 15.36 8.28
CA ASP A 36 12.62 16.01 6.98
C ASP A 36 12.80 14.98 5.86
N ALA A 37 12.24 15.29 4.69
CA ALA A 37 12.22 14.36 3.57
C ALA A 37 13.62 14.04 3.04
N ALA A 38 14.56 14.99 3.11
CA ALA A 38 15.91 14.81 2.58
C ALA A 38 16.73 13.83 3.45
N SER A 39 16.67 14.00 4.78
CA SER A 39 17.31 13.08 5.73
C SER A 39 16.75 11.67 5.64
N MET A 40 15.43 11.53 5.47
CA MET A 40 14.80 10.23 5.27
C MET A 40 15.21 9.58 3.94
N ALA A 41 15.24 10.35 2.85
CA ALA A 41 15.67 9.86 1.55
C ALA A 41 17.15 9.43 1.57
N ALA A 42 18.02 10.20 2.25
CA ALA A 42 19.43 9.85 2.42
C ALA A 42 19.60 8.56 3.26
N ALA A 43 18.85 8.44 4.37
CA ALA A 43 18.87 7.25 5.23
C ALA A 43 18.36 6.01 4.49
N PHE A 44 17.27 6.12 3.72
CA PHE A 44 16.80 5.02 2.87
C PHE A 44 17.81 4.72 1.74
N GLY A 45 18.40 5.76 1.17
CA GLY A 45 19.40 5.70 0.10
C GLY A 45 20.71 5.03 0.51
N SER A 46 21.08 5.04 1.79
CA SER A 46 22.29 4.37 2.29
C SER A 46 22.10 2.88 2.57
N LEU A 47 20.86 2.37 2.55
CA LEU A 47 20.58 0.96 2.81
C LEU A 47 21.12 0.03 1.70
N PRO A 48 21.50 -1.21 2.04
CA PRO A 48 21.79 -2.23 1.03
C PRO A 48 20.59 -2.48 0.11
N LEU A 49 20.85 -2.87 -1.13
CA LEU A 49 19.81 -3.06 -2.16
C LEU A 49 18.68 -4.00 -1.68
N ALA A 50 19.02 -5.09 -1.00
CA ALA A 50 18.05 -6.04 -0.48
C ALA A 50 17.04 -5.38 0.50
N PHE A 51 17.53 -4.51 1.40
CA PHE A 51 16.67 -3.79 2.33
C PHE A 51 15.79 -2.76 1.63
N LYS A 52 16.32 -2.04 0.63
CA LYS A 52 15.52 -1.11 -0.18
C LYS A 52 14.36 -1.83 -0.87
N ILE A 53 14.64 -2.96 -1.53
CA ILE A 53 13.62 -3.77 -2.21
C ILE A 53 12.60 -4.30 -1.19
N ALA A 54 13.05 -4.82 -0.04
CA ALA A 54 12.17 -5.34 1.00
C ALA A 54 11.21 -4.27 1.53
N ILE A 55 11.72 -3.10 1.91
CA ILE A 55 10.90 -1.99 2.42
C ILE A 55 9.92 -1.50 1.33
N LYS A 56 10.39 -1.32 0.10
CA LYS A 56 9.51 -0.92 -1.02
C LYS A 56 8.44 -1.96 -1.29
N THR A 57 8.75 -3.25 -1.17
CA THR A 57 7.76 -4.33 -1.32
C THR A 57 6.71 -4.29 -0.21
N ILE A 58 7.14 -4.10 1.04
CA ILE A 58 6.24 -3.98 2.20
C ILE A 58 5.29 -2.79 2.05
N ALA A 59 5.74 -1.68 1.46
CA ALA A 59 4.88 -0.53 1.18
C ALA A 59 4.00 -0.75 -0.07
N ALA A 60 4.56 -1.29 -1.15
CA ALA A 60 3.89 -1.42 -2.44
C ALA A 60 2.80 -2.50 -2.44
N ALA A 61 2.99 -3.62 -1.73
CA ALA A 61 2.03 -4.71 -1.66
C ALA A 61 0.67 -4.28 -1.09
N PRO A 62 0.58 -3.69 0.12
CA PRO A 62 -0.69 -3.22 0.66
C PRO A 62 -1.29 -2.09 -0.18
N PHE A 63 -0.48 -1.16 -0.71
CA PHE A 63 -0.95 -0.09 -1.59
C PHE A 63 -1.64 -0.66 -2.84
N SER A 64 -0.94 -1.53 -3.56
CA SER A 64 -1.42 -2.12 -4.82
C SER A 64 -2.71 -2.92 -4.60
N LEU A 65 -2.75 -3.75 -3.55
CA LEU A 65 -3.95 -4.51 -3.21
C LEU A 65 -5.11 -3.60 -2.82
N HIS A 66 -4.88 -2.61 -1.97
CA HIS A 66 -5.93 -1.70 -1.54
C HIS A 66 -6.51 -0.91 -2.73
N PHE A 67 -5.64 -0.39 -3.60
CA PHE A 67 -6.01 0.38 -4.79
C PHE A 67 -6.88 -0.44 -5.76
N TRP A 68 -6.38 -1.59 -6.23
CA TRP A 68 -7.11 -2.41 -7.20
C TRP A 68 -8.36 -3.05 -6.60
N ASN A 69 -8.30 -3.51 -5.36
CA ASN A 69 -9.50 -4.04 -4.71
C ASN A 69 -10.52 -2.93 -4.41
N GLY A 70 -10.08 -1.69 -4.20
CA GLY A 70 -10.96 -0.51 -4.12
C GLY A 70 -11.73 -0.28 -5.41
N PHE A 71 -11.09 -0.34 -6.57
CA PHE A 71 -11.79 -0.29 -7.87
C PHE A 71 -12.83 -1.40 -8.02
N ARG A 72 -12.52 -2.61 -7.56
CA ARG A 72 -13.46 -3.72 -7.54
C ARG A 72 -14.67 -3.44 -6.64
N HIS A 73 -14.46 -2.83 -5.47
CA HIS A 73 -15.56 -2.40 -4.60
C HIS A 73 -16.43 -1.35 -5.29
N LEU A 74 -15.84 -0.32 -5.91
CA LEU A 74 -16.60 0.68 -6.68
C LEU A 74 -17.37 0.06 -7.87
N LEU A 75 -16.80 -0.94 -8.53
CA LEU A 75 -17.49 -1.71 -9.57
C LEU A 75 -18.71 -2.45 -9.00
N TRP A 76 -18.58 -3.06 -7.81
CA TRP A 76 -19.71 -3.70 -7.13
C TRP A 76 -20.76 -2.71 -6.67
N ASP A 77 -20.37 -1.52 -6.20
CA ASP A 77 -21.28 -0.43 -5.81
C ASP A 77 -22.09 0.05 -7.02
N SER A 78 -21.54 -0.05 -8.24
CA SER A 78 -22.26 0.20 -9.48
C SER A 78 -23.21 -0.94 -9.91
N THR A 79 -23.45 -1.93 -9.03
CA THR A 79 -24.27 -3.14 -9.24
C THR A 79 -23.77 -4.10 -10.33
N ARG A 80 -22.46 -4.05 -10.64
CA ARG A 80 -21.81 -4.92 -11.65
C ARG A 80 -21.04 -6.05 -10.97
N GLU A 81 -20.85 -7.17 -11.70
CA GLU A 81 -20.06 -8.33 -11.25
C GLU A 81 -20.54 -9.01 -9.94
N LEU A 82 -21.82 -8.84 -9.57
CA LEU A 82 -22.41 -9.36 -8.33
C LEU A 82 -22.78 -10.86 -8.35
N THR A 83 -22.42 -11.59 -9.41
CA THR A 83 -22.57 -13.05 -9.47
C THR A 83 -21.34 -13.73 -8.85
N VAL A 84 -21.48 -14.98 -8.38
CA VAL A 84 -20.33 -15.75 -7.86
C VAL A 84 -19.19 -15.80 -8.89
N LYS A 85 -19.52 -16.02 -10.17
CA LYS A 85 -18.54 -16.02 -11.27
C LYS A 85 -17.87 -14.65 -11.43
N GLY A 86 -18.62 -13.55 -11.37
CA GLY A 86 -18.09 -12.19 -11.45
C GLY A 86 -17.18 -11.83 -10.28
N VAL A 87 -17.57 -12.23 -9.06
CA VAL A 87 -16.75 -12.05 -7.85
C VAL A 87 -15.42 -12.80 -7.98
N TRP A 88 -15.41 -14.04 -8.46
CA TRP A 88 -14.15 -14.79 -8.70
C TRP A 88 -13.29 -14.14 -9.78
N ARG A 89 -13.89 -13.80 -10.93
CA ARG A 89 -13.19 -13.13 -12.04
C ARG A 89 -12.50 -11.86 -11.58
N THR A 90 -13.24 -10.95 -10.96
CA THR A 90 -12.70 -9.69 -10.45
C THR A 90 -11.66 -9.91 -9.34
N GLY A 91 -11.80 -10.97 -8.53
CA GLY A 91 -10.82 -11.34 -7.51
C GLY A 91 -9.46 -11.73 -8.10
N TYR A 92 -9.44 -12.58 -9.13
CA TYR A 92 -8.18 -12.95 -9.80
C TYR A 92 -7.55 -11.77 -10.55
N VAL A 93 -8.36 -10.90 -11.16
CA VAL A 93 -7.87 -9.67 -11.78
C VAL A 93 -7.17 -8.78 -10.75
N VAL A 94 -7.79 -8.56 -9.58
CA VAL A 94 -7.18 -7.79 -8.49
C VAL A 94 -5.86 -8.42 -8.04
N LEU A 95 -5.79 -9.73 -7.84
CA LEU A 95 -4.55 -10.41 -7.42
C LEU A 95 -3.43 -10.24 -8.46
N GLY A 96 -3.73 -10.44 -9.74
CA GLY A 96 -2.76 -10.30 -10.83
C GLY A 96 -2.25 -8.86 -10.94
N LEU A 97 -3.15 -7.87 -10.97
CA LEU A 97 -2.78 -6.46 -11.03
C LEU A 97 -1.97 -6.04 -9.80
N SER A 98 -2.34 -6.51 -8.61
CA SER A 98 -1.63 -6.20 -7.37
C SER A 98 -0.21 -6.76 -7.40
N ALA A 99 -0.01 -8.00 -7.86
CA ALA A 99 1.31 -8.60 -7.96
C ALA A 99 2.21 -7.84 -8.95
N VAL A 100 1.70 -7.55 -10.15
CA VAL A 100 2.46 -6.83 -11.20
C VAL A 100 2.83 -5.42 -10.74
N SER A 101 1.88 -4.66 -10.19
CA SER A 101 2.15 -3.31 -9.70
C SER A 101 3.07 -3.29 -8.48
N THR A 102 2.97 -4.27 -7.58
CA THR A 102 3.91 -4.43 -6.46
C THR A 102 5.33 -4.64 -6.96
N LEU A 103 5.52 -5.56 -7.91
CA LEU A 103 6.83 -5.82 -8.49
C LEU A 103 7.39 -4.56 -9.16
N ALA A 104 6.58 -3.89 -9.99
CA ALA A 104 6.98 -2.67 -10.66
C ALA A 104 7.42 -1.58 -9.67
N LEU A 105 6.64 -1.32 -8.62
CA LEU A 105 6.95 -0.33 -7.59
C LEU A 105 8.17 -0.74 -6.74
N ALA A 106 8.33 -2.03 -6.44
CA ALA A 106 9.44 -2.52 -5.64
C ALA A 106 10.80 -2.38 -6.35
N ILE A 107 10.83 -2.58 -7.67
CA ILE A 107 12.07 -2.61 -8.46
C ILE A 107 12.35 -1.35 -9.28
N ALA A 108 11.39 -0.42 -9.41
CA ALA A 108 11.64 0.86 -10.07
C ALA A 108 12.59 1.73 -9.24
N PHE A 109 13.77 2.06 -9.76
CA PHE A 109 14.77 2.92 -9.09
C PHE A 109 14.93 4.24 -9.83
#